data_AF-A0A5N7SQ90-F1
#
_entry.id   AF-A0A5N7SQ90-F1
#
_cell.length_a   1.000
_cell.length_b   1.000
_cell.length_c   1.000
_cell.angle_alpha   90.00
_cell.angle_beta   90.00
_cell.angle_gamma   90.00
#
_symmetry.space_group_name_H-M   'P 1'
#
loop_
_entity.id
_entity.type
_entity.pdbx_description
1 polymer ?
#
loop_
_entity_poly.entity_id
_entity_poly.type
_entity_poly.pdbx_seq_one_letter_code
_entity_poly.pdbx_strand_id
1 'polypeptide(L)'
;MTLLFPLGLAALAAWLLPLLIHLARRHPYTPLDFAALRWLRAQIRPRQRIRFDDWPLLLVRLLLLAALAMLLARPALVGPAPVPTAWTVVAPGLDATALRGTAEAGNWHWLAPGFPAIDHPPPASSASLPSLLRELDAQLPAGTALTVHVPDPLPGLDGVRLQLSREVTWRPQPIPATPQP
;
A
#
# COMPACT_ATOMS: atom_id res chain seq x y z
N MET A 1 -4.76 -19.36 15.91
CA MET A 1 -5.18 -19.13 14.50
C MET A 1 -6.07 -17.90 14.49
N THR A 2 -5.44 -16.72 14.49
CA THR A 2 -6.14 -15.44 14.68
C THR A 2 -6.40 -14.85 13.30
N LEU A 3 -7.68 -14.70 12.93
CA LEU A 3 -8.08 -14.12 11.65
C LEU A 3 -7.65 -12.64 11.65
N LEU A 4 -6.59 -12.32 10.90
CA LEU A 4 -5.96 -11.00 10.86
C LEU A 4 -6.85 -9.89 10.28
N PHE A 5 -8.03 -10.22 9.73
CA PHE A 5 -8.89 -9.25 9.07
C PHE A 5 -10.39 -9.58 9.23
N PRO A 6 -10.97 -9.41 10.43
CA PRO A 6 -12.41 -9.64 10.65
C PRO A 6 -13.29 -8.77 9.73
N LEU A 7 -12.78 -7.60 9.34
CA LEU A 7 -13.45 -6.70 8.38
C LEU A 7 -13.54 -7.29 6.96
N GLY A 8 -12.56 -8.09 6.55
CA GLY A 8 -12.55 -8.73 5.22
C GLY A 8 -13.63 -9.80 5.09
N LEU A 9 -13.90 -10.53 6.18
CA LEU A 9 -15.03 -11.46 6.27
C LEU A 9 -16.38 -10.73 6.22
N ALA A 10 -16.49 -9.55 6.85
CA ALA A 10 -17.70 -8.73 6.77
C ALA A 10 -17.97 -8.22 5.34
N ALA A 11 -16.92 -7.87 4.58
CA ALA A 11 -17.05 -7.50 3.16
C ALA A 11 -17.54 -8.68 2.29
N LEU A 12 -17.08 -9.89 2.58
CA LEU A 12 -17.59 -11.13 1.96
C LEU A 12 -19.06 -11.40 2.33
N ALA A 13 -19.45 -11.14 3.58
CA ALA A 13 -20.84 -11.28 4.01
C ALA A 13 -21.78 -10.26 3.32
N ALA A 14 -21.29 -9.07 2.97
CA ALA A 14 -22.08 -8.07 2.24
C ALA A 14 -22.49 -8.53 0.83
N TRP A 15 -21.73 -9.44 0.21
CA TRP A 15 -22.09 -10.09 -1.05
C TRP A 15 -23.28 -11.04 -0.92
N LEU A 16 -23.50 -11.59 0.28
CA LEU A 16 -24.63 -12.47 0.56
C LEU A 16 -25.96 -11.68 0.63
N LEU A 17 -25.90 -10.40 1.00
CA LEU A 17 -27.09 -9.56 1.19
C LEU A 17 -27.93 -9.36 -0.09
N PRO A 18 -27.37 -8.96 -1.25
CA PRO A 18 -28.15 -8.85 -2.49
C PRO A 18 -28.63 -10.21 -3.02
N LEU A 19 -27.84 -11.28 -2.80
CA LEU A 19 -28.22 -12.65 -3.16
C LEU A 19 -29.46 -13.09 -2.38
N LEU A 20 -29.49 -12.85 -1.06
CA LEU A 20 -30.63 -13.14 -0.20
C LEU A 20 -31.85 -12.27 -0.53
N ILE A 21 -31.64 -10.97 -0.81
CA ILE A 21 -32.72 -10.06 -1.21
C ILE A 21 -33.35 -10.53 -2.53
N HIS A 22 -32.57 -11.05 -3.48
CA HIS A 22 -33.10 -11.60 -4.74
C HIS A 22 -33.90 -12.88 -4.49
N LEU A 23 -33.38 -13.81 -3.67
CA LEU A 23 -34.09 -15.05 -3.33
C LEU A 23 -35.41 -14.79 -2.58
N ALA A 24 -35.46 -13.72 -1.78
CA ALA A 24 -36.65 -13.29 -1.07
C ALA A 24 -37.66 -12.55 -1.97
N ARG A 25 -37.22 -11.98 -3.10
CA ARG A 25 -38.07 -11.16 -3.98
C ARG A 25 -38.86 -12.04 -4.94
N ARG A 26 -39.95 -12.61 -4.43
CA ARG A 26 -40.99 -13.24 -5.26
C ARG A 26 -41.74 -12.12 -6.00
N HIS A 27 -41.81 -12.17 -7.33
CA HIS A 27 -42.56 -11.18 -8.09
C HIS A 27 -44.03 -11.16 -7.63
N PRO A 28 -44.59 -9.99 -7.23
CA PRO A 28 -46.02 -9.88 -7.07
C PRO A 28 -46.64 -10.06 -8.46
N TYR A 29 -47.29 -11.20 -8.68
CA TYR A 29 -48.23 -11.33 -9.79
C TYR A 29 -49.31 -10.29 -9.53
N THR A 30 -49.30 -9.20 -10.29
CA THR A 30 -50.46 -8.32 -10.41
C THR A 30 -51.45 -9.04 -11.32
N PRO A 31 -52.54 -9.62 -10.79
CA PRO A 31 -53.59 -10.14 -11.65
C PRO A 31 -54.16 -8.95 -12.43
N LEU A 32 -53.91 -8.92 -13.73
CA LEU A 32 -54.54 -7.96 -14.61
C LEU A 32 -55.99 -8.43 -14.79
N ASP A 33 -56.93 -7.71 -14.18
CA ASP A 33 -58.35 -8.08 -14.22
C ASP A 33 -58.94 -7.76 -15.60
N PHE A 34 -58.79 -8.69 -16.53
CA PHE A 34 -59.30 -8.57 -17.89
C PHE A 34 -60.71 -9.15 -17.97
N ALA A 35 -61.71 -8.27 -18.00
CA ALA A 35 -63.13 -8.65 -18.03
C ALA A 35 -63.54 -9.57 -19.19
N ALA A 36 -62.81 -9.52 -20.31
CA ALA A 36 -63.05 -10.36 -21.50
C ALA A 36 -62.77 -11.85 -21.23
N LEU A 37 -61.89 -12.17 -20.27
CA LEU A 37 -61.53 -13.56 -19.94
C LEU A 37 -62.56 -14.24 -19.03
N ARG A 38 -63.51 -13.51 -18.42
CA ARG A 38 -64.51 -14.10 -17.51
C ARG A 38 -65.43 -15.13 -18.18
N TRP A 39 -65.60 -15.04 -19.51
CA TRP A 39 -66.40 -15.97 -20.30
C TRP A 39 -65.59 -17.17 -20.84
N LEU A 40 -64.26 -17.11 -20.75
CA LEU A 40 -63.37 -18.15 -21.22
C LEU A 40 -63.02 -19.09 -20.07
N ARG A 41 -63.87 -20.10 -19.82
CA ARG A 41 -63.59 -21.18 -18.84
C ARG A 41 -62.49 -22.11 -19.36
N ALA A 42 -61.24 -21.65 -19.30
CA ALA A 42 -60.08 -22.52 -19.44
C ALA A 42 -59.44 -22.69 -18.06
N GLN A 43 -59.56 -23.88 -17.47
CA GLN A 43 -58.78 -24.28 -16.29
C GLN A 43 -57.31 -24.48 -16.71
N ILE A 44 -56.60 -23.38 -16.96
CA ILE A 44 -55.16 -23.45 -17.17
C ILE A 44 -54.52 -23.58 -15.80
N ARG A 45 -54.10 -24.79 -15.42
CA ARG A 45 -53.32 -25.01 -14.20
C ARG A 45 -52.06 -24.13 -14.28
N PRO A 46 -51.87 -23.17 -13.36
CA PRO A 46 -50.68 -22.32 -13.37
C PRO A 46 -49.47 -23.19 -13.04
N ARG A 47 -48.73 -23.58 -14.08
CA ARG A 47 -47.44 -24.24 -13.91
C ARG A 47 -46.46 -23.13 -13.54
N GLN A 48 -46.28 -22.90 -12.24
CA GLN A 48 -45.23 -22.04 -11.69
C GLN A 48 -43.86 -22.62 -12.09
N ARG A 49 -43.37 -22.27 -13.27
CA ARG A 49 -41.97 -22.49 -13.62
C ARG A 49 -41.18 -21.32 -13.05
N ILE A 50 -40.25 -21.65 -12.16
CA ILE A 50 -39.23 -20.71 -11.68
C ILE A 50 -38.39 -20.36 -12.91
N ARG A 51 -38.65 -19.21 -13.53
CA ARG A 51 -37.87 -18.72 -14.66
C ARG A 51 -36.87 -17.72 -14.11
N PHE A 52 -35.59 -18.08 -14.19
CA PHE A 52 -34.48 -17.24 -13.78
C PHE A 52 -34.20 -16.21 -14.89
N ASP A 53 -35.12 -15.27 -15.07
CA ASP A 53 -34.84 -14.09 -15.90
C ASP A 53 -33.93 -13.14 -15.08
N ASP A 54 -32.93 -12.52 -15.73
CA ASP A 54 -31.97 -11.52 -15.20
C ASP A 54 -30.69 -11.98 -14.46
N TRP A 55 -30.29 -13.26 -14.53
CA TRP A 55 -28.96 -13.71 -14.04
C TRP A 55 -27.76 -12.90 -14.58
N PRO A 56 -27.70 -12.50 -15.88
CA PRO A 56 -26.58 -11.69 -16.37
C PRO A 56 -26.47 -10.32 -15.71
N LEU A 57 -27.59 -9.68 -15.35
CA LEU A 57 -27.58 -8.37 -14.69
C LEU A 57 -27.05 -8.47 -13.25
N LEU A 58 -27.35 -9.59 -12.58
CA LEU A 58 -26.82 -9.90 -11.25
C LEU A 58 -25.31 -10.14 -11.30
N LEU A 59 -24.84 -10.89 -12.30
CA LEU A 59 -23.41 -11.12 -12.53
C LEU A 59 -22.66 -9.80 -12.71
N VAL A 60 -23.19 -8.88 -13.53
CA VAL A 60 -22.61 -7.55 -13.76
C VAL A 60 -22.55 -6.74 -12.46
N ARG A 61 -23.61 -6.74 -11.65
CA ARG A 61 -23.63 -6.02 -10.37
C ARG A 61 -22.59 -6.56 -9.38
N LEU A 62 -22.44 -7.88 -9.30
CA LEU A 62 -21.40 -8.51 -8.49
C LEU A 62 -20.01 -8.14 -9.00
N LEU A 63 -19.78 -8.18 -10.31
CA LEU A 63 -18.50 -7.84 -10.92
C LEU A 63 -18.11 -6.38 -10.64
N LEU A 64 -19.07 -5.44 -10.70
CA LEU A 64 -18.86 -4.04 -10.32
C LEU A 64 -18.51 -3.86 -8.84
N LEU A 65 -19.18 -4.59 -7.94
CA LEU A 65 -18.87 -4.56 -6.51
C LEU A 65 -17.48 -5.18 -6.21
N ALA A 66 -17.10 -6.27 -6.88
CA ALA A 66 -15.77 -6.84 -6.78
C ALA A 66 -14.69 -5.88 -7.31
N ALA A 67 -14.93 -5.24 -8.46
CA ALA A 67 -13.99 -4.26 -9.02
C ALA A 67 -13.82 -3.04 -8.09
N LEU A 68 -14.92 -2.53 -7.52
CA LEU A 68 -14.88 -1.44 -6.55
C LEU A 68 -14.15 -1.86 -5.28
N ALA A 69 -14.41 -3.05 -4.75
CA ALA A 69 -13.70 -3.60 -3.61
C ALA A 69 -12.19 -3.76 -3.90
N MET A 70 -11.82 -4.26 -5.08
CA MET A 70 -10.42 -4.41 -5.52
C MET A 70 -9.73 -3.05 -5.64
N LEU A 71 -10.43 -2.05 -6.18
CA LEU A 71 -9.93 -0.68 -6.32
C LEU A 71 -9.71 0.00 -4.96
N LEU A 72 -10.67 -0.12 -4.04
CA LEU A 72 -10.54 0.41 -2.68
C LEU A 72 -9.53 -0.38 -1.84
N ALA A 73 -9.45 -1.69 -2.04
CA ALA A 73 -8.53 -2.54 -1.29
C ALA A 73 -7.06 -2.30 -1.66
N ARG A 74 -6.76 -1.53 -2.73
CA ARG A 74 -5.41 -1.34 -3.31
C ARG A 74 -4.62 -2.65 -3.11
N PRO A 75 -5.02 -3.71 -3.82
CA PRO A 75 -4.65 -5.05 -3.43
C PRO A 75 -3.13 -5.05 -3.32
N ALA A 76 -2.64 -5.47 -2.16
CA ALA A 76 -1.24 -5.65 -1.83
C ALA A 76 -0.61 -6.78 -2.69
N LEU A 77 -0.90 -6.78 -4.00
CA LEU A 77 -0.28 -7.56 -5.05
C LEU A 77 1.18 -7.13 -5.27
N VAL A 78 1.52 -5.92 -4.82
CA VAL A 78 2.88 -5.69 -4.32
C VAL A 78 2.91 -6.28 -2.92
N GLY A 79 3.12 -7.60 -2.83
CA GLY A 79 3.54 -8.22 -1.58
C GLY A 79 4.72 -7.40 -1.03
N PRO A 80 4.86 -7.23 0.30
CA PRO A 80 5.91 -6.38 0.85
C PRO A 80 7.23 -6.76 0.18
N ALA A 81 7.77 -5.85 -0.64
CA ALA A 81 9.07 -6.03 -1.24
C ALA A 81 10.01 -6.44 -0.08
N PRO A 82 10.86 -7.47 -0.26
CA PRO A 82 11.67 -7.99 0.83
C PRO A 82 12.31 -6.82 1.57
N VAL A 83 11.82 -6.58 2.79
CA VAL A 83 12.19 -5.38 3.56
C VAL A 83 13.68 -5.53 3.78
N PRO A 84 14.50 -4.62 3.21
CA PRO A 84 15.93 -4.68 3.40
C PRO A 84 16.19 -4.64 4.89
N THR A 85 16.77 -5.71 5.44
CA THR A 85 16.91 -5.82 6.90
C THR A 85 17.87 -4.76 7.45
N ALA A 86 18.75 -4.23 6.59
CA ALA A 86 19.65 -3.13 6.90
C ALA A 86 19.76 -2.16 5.72
N TRP A 87 19.52 -0.87 5.98
CA TRP A 87 19.75 0.23 5.05
C TRP A 87 20.94 1.06 5.52
N THR A 88 21.90 1.32 4.64
CA THR A 88 23.09 2.13 4.96
C THR A 88 23.12 3.39 4.11
N VAL A 89 23.31 4.54 4.73
CA VAL A 89 23.28 5.84 4.05
C VAL A 89 24.57 6.61 4.32
N VAL A 90 25.11 7.25 3.29
CA VAL A 90 26.35 8.03 3.39
C VAL A 90 26.09 9.49 3.03
N ALA A 91 26.51 10.42 3.90
CA ALA A 91 26.41 11.85 3.63
C ALA A 91 27.25 12.26 2.41
N PRO A 92 26.75 13.19 1.57
CA PRO A 92 27.52 13.74 0.46
C PRO A 92 28.79 14.43 0.99
N GLY A 93 29.91 14.22 0.31
CA GLY A 93 31.24 14.71 0.72
C GLY A 93 32.11 13.69 1.47
N LEU A 94 31.55 12.54 1.84
CA LEU A 94 32.31 11.38 2.31
C LEU A 94 32.61 10.41 1.15
N ASP A 95 33.75 9.74 1.21
CA ASP A 95 34.09 8.69 0.26
C ASP A 95 33.31 7.41 0.57
N ALA A 96 32.12 7.28 -0.03
CA ALA A 96 31.28 6.10 0.13
C ALA A 96 31.94 4.82 -0.37
N THR A 97 32.88 4.90 -1.32
CA THR A 97 33.57 3.71 -1.86
C THR A 97 34.58 3.17 -0.86
N ALA A 98 35.35 4.05 -0.21
CA ALA A 98 36.24 3.68 0.88
C ALA A 98 35.47 3.15 2.10
N LEU A 99 34.32 3.75 2.44
CA LEU A 99 33.49 3.35 3.58
C LEU A 99 32.74 2.03 3.34
N ARG A 100 32.33 1.74 2.10
CA ARG A 100 31.75 0.45 1.72
C ARG A 100 32.80 -0.67 1.83
N GLY A 101 34.06 -0.40 1.47
CA GLY A 101 35.15 -1.38 1.54
C GLY A 101 34.79 -2.67 0.80
N THR A 102 34.91 -3.82 1.47
CA THR A 102 34.48 -5.15 0.98
C THR A 102 33.15 -5.61 1.59
N ALA A 103 32.40 -4.73 2.26
CA ALA A 103 31.16 -5.11 2.91
C ALA A 103 30.12 -5.56 1.86
N GLU A 104 29.56 -6.76 2.05
CA GLU A 104 28.62 -7.38 1.13
C GLU A 104 27.37 -6.51 0.90
N ALA A 105 26.93 -6.50 -0.38
CA ALA A 105 25.63 -6.20 -0.97
C ALA A 105 24.48 -5.68 -0.07
N GLY A 106 24.75 -4.68 0.76
CA GLY A 106 23.75 -3.93 1.51
C GLY A 106 23.09 -2.88 0.63
N ASN A 107 21.92 -2.40 1.06
CA ASN A 107 21.26 -1.28 0.40
C ASN A 107 21.95 0.03 0.77
N TRP A 108 23.09 0.27 0.12
CA TRP A 108 23.92 1.47 0.27
C TRP A 108 23.40 2.60 -0.63
N HIS A 109 22.97 3.70 -0.02
CA HIS A 109 22.43 4.85 -0.73
C HIS A 109 23.10 6.15 -0.27
N TRP A 110 23.13 7.15 -1.14
CA TRP A 110 23.54 8.50 -0.79
C TRP A 110 22.46 9.19 0.03
N LEU A 111 22.86 10.01 1.00
CA LEU A 111 21.96 10.91 1.72
C LEU A 111 21.70 12.14 0.84
N ALA A 112 20.91 11.95 -0.21
CA ALA A 112 20.54 12.96 -1.18
C ALA A 112 19.07 12.78 -1.59
N PRO A 113 18.43 13.78 -2.22
CA PRO A 113 17.06 13.66 -2.68
C PRO A 113 16.86 12.41 -3.55
N GLY A 114 15.85 11.60 -3.21
CA GLY A 114 15.57 10.34 -3.91
C GLY A 114 16.49 9.16 -3.54
N PHE A 115 17.39 9.34 -2.58
CA PHE A 115 18.28 8.31 -2.02
C PHE A 115 18.88 7.37 -3.08
N PRO A 116 19.66 7.89 -4.06
CA PRO A 116 20.22 7.06 -5.12
C PRO A 116 21.27 6.08 -4.58
N ALA A 117 21.43 4.93 -5.25
CA ALA A 117 22.47 3.96 -4.89
C ALA A 117 23.86 4.59 -4.98
N ILE A 118 24.78 4.19 -4.09
CA ILE A 118 26.13 4.78 -4.08
C ILE A 118 27.00 4.39 -5.30
N ASP A 119 26.50 3.50 -6.15
CA ASP A 119 27.12 3.16 -7.44
C ASP A 119 27.02 4.31 -8.45
N HIS A 120 26.09 5.25 -8.23
CA HIS A 120 25.99 6.48 -9.00
C HIS A 120 26.76 7.62 -8.31
N PRO A 121 27.31 8.58 -9.09
CA PRO A 121 27.96 9.74 -8.51
C PRO A 121 26.98 10.54 -7.62
N PRO A 122 27.44 11.10 -6.48
CA PRO A 122 26.57 11.82 -5.57
C PRO A 122 25.97 13.03 -6.28
N PRO A 123 24.62 13.18 -6.31
CA PRO A 123 24.01 14.36 -6.90
C PRO A 123 24.30 15.59 -6.03
N ALA A 124 24.51 16.74 -6.67
CA ALA A 124 24.61 18.01 -5.97
C ALA A 124 23.27 18.30 -5.26
N SER A 125 23.28 18.32 -3.93
CA SER A 125 22.10 18.58 -3.11
C SER A 125 22.28 19.90 -2.36
N SER A 126 21.25 20.74 -2.41
CA SER A 126 21.12 21.93 -1.55
C SER A 126 20.27 21.66 -0.30
N ALA A 127 19.72 20.45 -0.15
CA ALA A 127 18.89 20.07 0.99
C ALA A 127 19.75 19.81 2.24
N SER A 128 19.24 20.19 3.41
CA SER A 128 19.95 19.96 4.68
C SER A 128 19.91 18.49 5.08
N LEU A 129 21.05 17.97 5.56
CA LEU A 129 21.19 16.56 5.98
C LEU A 129 20.14 16.13 7.02
N PRO A 130 19.79 16.94 8.04
CA PRO A 130 18.76 16.57 9.01
C PRO A 130 17.35 16.47 8.42
N SER A 131 17.07 17.17 7.31
CA SER A 131 15.78 17.07 6.62
C SER A 131 15.70 15.80 5.78
N LEU A 132 16.79 15.47 5.08
CA LEU A 132 16.91 14.22 4.33
C LEU A 132 16.81 12.98 5.23
N LEU A 133 17.38 13.05 6.45
CA LEU A 133 17.27 11.97 7.43
C LEU A 133 15.82 11.76 7.92
N ARG A 134 15.06 12.85 8.10
CA ARG A 134 13.64 12.77 8.47
C ARG A 134 12.77 12.26 7.32
N GLU A 135 13.05 12.69 6.09
CA GLU A 135 12.37 12.17 4.90
C GLU A 135 12.61 10.66 4.75
N LEU A 136 13.86 10.21 4.90
CA LEU A 136 14.20 8.79 4.86
C LEU A 136 13.46 8.01 5.95
N ASP A 137 13.45 8.53 7.18
CA ASP A 137 12.75 7.90 8.30
C ASP A 137 11.24 7.75 8.06
N ALA A 138 10.62 8.69 7.35
CA ALA A 138 9.21 8.61 6.98
C ALA A 138 8.92 7.63 5.83
N GLN A 139 9.87 7.43 4.92
CA GLN A 139 9.72 6.55 3.74
C GLN A 139 10.01 5.07 4.05
N LEU A 140 10.89 4.79 5.02
CA LEU A 140 11.32 3.43 5.32
C LEU A 140 10.25 2.65 6.11
N PRO A 141 10.00 1.37 5.80
CA PRO A 141 9.13 0.50 6.60
C PRO A 141 9.57 0.43 8.06
N ALA A 142 8.59 0.29 8.96
CA ALA A 142 8.83 0.08 10.38
C ALA A 142 9.65 -1.21 10.59
N GLY A 143 10.72 -1.12 11.40
CA GLY A 143 11.63 -2.25 11.67
C GLY A 143 12.85 -2.36 10.77
N THR A 144 13.03 -1.46 9.78
CA THR A 144 14.26 -1.41 8.97
C THR A 144 15.41 -0.84 9.81
N ALA A 145 16.50 -1.60 10.00
CA ALA A 145 17.69 -1.09 10.69
C ALA A 145 18.41 -0.05 9.81
N LEU A 146 18.69 1.13 10.37
CA LEU A 146 19.29 2.25 9.65
C LEU A 146 20.71 2.53 10.18
N THR A 147 21.71 2.46 9.31
CA THR A 147 23.09 2.88 9.58
C THR A 147 23.40 4.15 8.81
N VAL A 148 23.85 5.21 9.48
CA VAL A 148 24.10 6.51 8.85
C VAL A 148 25.56 6.92 9.06
N HIS A 149 26.28 7.10 7.96
CA HIS A 149 27.62 7.67 7.92
C HIS A 149 27.52 9.18 7.66
N VAL A 150 27.96 9.98 8.63
CA VAL A 150 27.79 11.43 8.63
C VAL A 150 29.10 12.11 9.02
N PRO A 151 29.45 13.27 8.45
CA PRO A 151 30.56 14.07 8.94
C PRO A 151 30.40 14.49 10.41
N ASP A 152 31.53 14.62 11.11
CA ASP A 152 31.61 15.20 12.45
C ASP A 152 32.43 16.52 12.41
N PRO A 153 31.83 17.69 12.73
CA PRO A 153 30.44 17.90 13.16
C PRO A 153 29.43 17.83 12.02
N LEU A 154 28.21 17.35 12.32
CA LEU A 154 27.12 17.24 11.35
C LEU A 154 26.60 18.65 10.97
N PRO A 155 26.68 19.06 9.68
CA PRO A 155 26.27 20.39 9.27
C PRO A 155 24.74 20.55 9.23
N GLY A 156 24.26 21.76 9.52
CA GLY A 156 22.84 22.11 9.47
C GLY A 156 22.02 21.66 10.68
N LEU A 157 22.68 21.22 11.76
CA LEU A 157 22.05 21.08 13.07
C LEU A 157 22.13 22.41 13.83
N ASP A 158 21.05 23.19 13.79
CA ASP A 158 20.93 24.47 14.48
C ASP A 158 20.62 24.30 16.00
N GLY A 159 21.35 23.39 16.66
CA GLY A 159 21.14 23.07 18.09
C GLY A 159 19.89 22.23 18.40
N VAL A 160 19.16 21.79 17.39
CA VAL A 160 17.99 20.92 17.54
C VAL A 160 18.42 19.46 17.63
N ARG A 161 17.92 18.73 18.63
CA ARG A 161 18.13 17.27 18.71
C ARG A 161 17.34 16.56 17.61
N LEU A 162 18.03 15.83 16.75
CA LEU A 162 17.39 15.02 15.71
C LEU A 162 16.60 13.87 16.35
N GLN A 163 15.29 13.83 16.11
CA GLN A 163 14.40 12.75 16.52
C GLN A 163 14.03 11.90 15.30
N LEU A 164 14.25 10.60 15.38
CA LEU A 164 13.89 9.61 14.35
C LEU A 164 13.02 8.54 15.00
N SER A 165 12.07 7.99 14.24
CA SER A 165 11.10 7.00 14.73
C SER A 165 11.68 5.59 14.92
N ARG A 166 12.94 5.39 14.52
CA ARG A 166 13.67 4.10 14.58
C ARG A 166 15.02 4.24 15.27
N GLU A 167 15.56 3.12 15.74
CA GLU A 167 16.94 3.06 16.18
C GLU A 167 17.89 3.26 15.00
N VAL A 168 18.87 4.14 15.18
CA VAL A 168 19.85 4.50 14.16
C VAL A 168 21.25 4.28 14.69
N THR A 169 22.03 3.52 13.93
CA THR A 169 23.46 3.33 14.20
C THR A 169 24.23 4.46 13.52
N TRP A 170 24.70 5.42 14.32
CA TRP A 170 25.50 6.55 13.83
C TRP A 170 26.96 6.16 13.70
N ARG A 171 27.55 6.42 12.53
CA ARG A 171 28.99 6.25 12.27
C ARG A 171 29.58 7.60 11.88
N PRO A 172 29.96 8.44 12.86
CA PRO A 172 30.61 9.71 12.58
C PRO A 172 31.93 9.47 11.84
N GLN A 173 32.20 10.29 10.82
CA GLN A 173 33.44 10.26 10.06
C GLN A 173 34.15 11.60 10.23
N PRO A 174 35.45 11.60 10.60
CA PRO A 174 36.22 12.83 10.68
C PRO A 174 36.33 13.41 9.26
N ILE A 175 35.90 14.67 9.09
CA ILE A 175 36.17 15.39 7.85
C ILE A 175 37.68 15.65 7.81
N PRO A 176 38.42 15.29 6.73
CA PRO A 176 39.78 15.75 6.58
C PRO A 176 39.75 17.27 6.55
N ALA A 177 40.34 17.92 7.56
CA ALA A 177 40.39 19.36 7.68
C ALA A 177 40.95 19.94 6.37
N THR A 178 40.10 20.60 5.58
CA THR A 178 40.58 21.44 4.48
C THR A 178 41.43 22.55 5.12
N PRO A 179 42.73 22.68 4.78
CA PRO A 179 43.51 23.82 5.24
C PRO A 179 42.86 25.09 4.70
N GLN A 180 42.37 25.90 5.63
CA GLN A 180 41.76 27.20 5.33
C GLN A 180 42.88 28.15 4.86
N PRO A 181 42.73 28.85 3.72
CA PRO A 181 43.75 29.77 3.20
C PRO A 181 43.92 31.03 4.05
#